data_AF-A0A7J9WL68-F1
#
_entry.id   AF-A0A7J9WL68-F1
#
_cell.length_a   1.000
_cell.length_b   1.000
_cell.length_c   1.000
_cell.angle_alpha   90.00
_cell.angle_beta   90.00
_cell.angle_gamma   90.00
#
_symmetry.space_group_name_H-M   'P 1'
#
loop_
_entity.id
_entity.type
_entity.pdbx_description
1 polymer ?
#
loop_
_entity_poly.entity_id
_entity_poly.type
_entity_poly.pdbx_seq_one_letter_code
_entity_poly.pdbx_strand_id
1 'polypeptide(L)'
;MKPAPGRQAFHPLHGEGNAPGRGTSFRGWQATEYDKAERLMTVRIVQRVRDRMECMRVRPLLQSLVDGQLDDARRELVATHLEACRRCGLAASTYRALKERLRGFGQPPDPDAIARLEEFIDQLADEHGEGGPPPVTERP
;
A
#
# COMPACT_ATOMS: atom_id res chain seq x y z
N MET A 1 -23.84 35.76 -52.21
CA MET A 1 -22.93 34.95 -53.05
C MET A 1 -21.54 34.89 -52.41
N LYS A 2 -21.02 33.68 -52.15
CA LYS A 2 -19.58 33.32 -52.14
C LYS A 2 -19.14 33.07 -53.62
N PRO A 3 -17.85 32.92 -54.02
CA PRO A 3 -16.73 32.34 -53.25
C PRO A 3 -15.31 32.94 -53.46
N ALA A 4 -14.35 32.33 -52.76
CA ALA A 4 -12.90 32.50 -52.78
C ALA A 4 -12.22 32.14 -54.13
N PRO A 5 -10.88 32.23 -54.20
CA PRO A 5 -10.13 30.97 -54.36
C PRO A 5 -8.84 30.87 -53.53
N GLY A 6 -8.61 29.67 -52.96
CA GLY A 6 -7.26 29.11 -52.76
C GLY A 6 -6.68 28.72 -54.14
N ARG A 7 -5.39 28.46 -54.33
CA ARG A 7 -4.55 27.37 -53.79
C ARG A 7 -3.32 27.40 -54.74
N GLN A 8 -2.07 27.34 -54.32
CA GLN A 8 -1.25 26.11 -54.35
C GLN A 8 0.22 26.46 -54.08
N ALA A 9 0.87 25.59 -53.32
CA ALA A 9 2.31 25.49 -53.17
C ALA A 9 2.93 24.73 -54.36
N PHE A 10 4.21 24.96 -54.71
CA PHE A 10 5.12 23.89 -55.14
C PHE A 10 6.60 24.22 -54.83
N HIS A 11 7.33 23.15 -54.56
CA HIS A 11 8.60 22.96 -53.83
C HIS A 11 9.90 23.16 -54.69
N PRO A 12 11.12 22.93 -54.14
CA PRO A 12 12.36 23.71 -54.36
C PRO A 12 13.41 23.02 -55.26
N LEU A 13 14.53 23.71 -55.55
CA LEU A 13 15.81 23.08 -55.93
C LEU A 13 17.05 23.85 -55.40
N HIS A 14 17.76 23.18 -54.48
CA HIS A 14 19.20 22.99 -54.24
C HIS A 14 20.28 24.08 -54.49
N GLY A 15 21.24 24.14 -53.54
CA GLY A 15 22.62 24.64 -53.74
C GLY A 15 23.21 25.39 -52.53
N GLU A 16 23.49 24.74 -51.40
CA GLU A 16 24.86 24.41 -50.91
C GLU A 16 25.67 25.56 -50.24
N GLY A 17 25.82 25.45 -48.90
CA GLY A 17 27.05 25.76 -48.15
C GLY A 17 27.29 27.18 -47.60
N ASN A 18 27.16 27.37 -46.27
CA ASN A 18 28.23 27.89 -45.38
C ASN A 18 27.79 27.82 -43.89
N ALA A 19 28.75 27.56 -43.00
CA ALA A 19 28.60 27.17 -41.59
C ALA A 19 27.80 28.14 -40.69
N PRO A 20 27.14 27.64 -39.62
CA PRO A 20 26.57 28.51 -38.58
C PRO A 20 27.68 29.18 -37.77
N GLY A 21 27.76 30.50 -37.91
CA GLY A 21 28.60 31.37 -37.12
C GLY A 21 28.30 31.25 -35.63
N ARG A 22 29.39 31.25 -34.85
CA ARG A 22 29.42 31.39 -33.40
C ARG A 22 28.64 32.64 -32.97
N GLY A 23 27.52 32.40 -32.28
CA GLY A 23 26.76 33.40 -31.53
C GLY A 23 26.41 32.81 -30.16
N THR A 24 27.39 32.73 -29.29
CA THR A 24 27.21 32.32 -27.89
C THR A 24 26.52 33.42 -27.07
N SER A 25 25.63 32.97 -26.20
CA SER A 25 25.11 33.63 -24.98
C SER A 25 23.79 34.42 -25.07
N PHE A 26 22.69 33.73 -24.73
CA PHE A 26 21.69 34.31 -23.83
C PHE A 26 21.08 33.22 -22.93
N ARG A 27 21.69 33.08 -21.74
CA ARG A 27 21.14 32.65 -20.43
C ARG A 27 20.57 31.24 -20.26
N GLY A 28 21.48 30.31 -19.92
CA GLY A 28 21.17 29.04 -19.26
C GLY A 28 20.78 29.18 -17.79
N TRP A 29 19.56 29.66 -17.50
CA TRP A 29 18.99 29.70 -16.14
C TRP A 29 17.64 28.99 -16.00
N GLN A 30 17.19 28.22 -16.99
CA GLN A 30 15.91 27.49 -16.91
C GLN A 30 16.05 25.95 -16.97
N ALA A 31 17.20 25.41 -17.41
CA ALA A 31 17.40 23.96 -17.51
C ALA A 31 17.47 23.28 -16.12
N THR A 32 18.15 23.90 -15.14
CA THR A 32 18.31 23.28 -13.81
C THR A 32 17.04 23.28 -12.96
N GLU A 33 16.16 24.26 -13.15
CA GLU A 33 14.88 24.31 -12.43
C GLU A 33 13.92 23.25 -12.97
N TYR A 34 13.92 23.05 -14.29
CA TYR A 34 13.10 22.03 -14.95
C TYR A 34 13.58 20.61 -14.62
N ASP A 35 14.89 20.35 -14.69
CA ASP A 35 15.50 19.08 -14.27
C ASP A 35 15.26 18.77 -12.79
N LYS A 36 15.31 19.79 -11.92
CA LYS A 36 14.98 19.64 -10.49
C LYS A 36 13.50 19.31 -10.30
N ALA A 37 12.60 20.01 -11.00
CA ALA A 37 11.17 19.76 -10.92
C ALA A 37 10.81 18.35 -11.39
N GLU A 38 11.41 17.86 -12.48
CA GLU A 38 11.22 16.51 -13.00
C GLU A 38 11.73 15.43 -12.01
N ARG A 39 12.91 15.63 -11.43
CA ARG A 39 13.45 14.75 -10.37
C ARG A 39 12.56 14.74 -9.13
N LEU A 40 12.10 15.90 -8.66
CA LEU A 40 11.18 16.00 -7.52
C LEU A 40 9.85 15.31 -7.80
N MET A 41 9.32 15.43 -9.02
CA MET A 41 8.10 14.73 -9.43
C MET A 41 8.29 13.21 -9.42
N THR A 42 9.42 12.74 -9.97
CA THR A 42 9.79 11.31 -9.98
C THR A 42 9.91 10.76 -8.56
N VAL A 43 10.61 11.48 -7.67
CA VAL A 43 10.73 11.12 -6.25
C VAL A 43 9.34 11.00 -5.59
N ARG A 44 8.43 11.95 -5.84
CA ARG A 44 7.06 11.90 -5.31
C ARG A 44 6.24 10.73 -5.85
N ILE A 45 6.45 10.33 -7.10
CA ILE A 45 5.79 9.15 -7.69
C ILE A 45 6.28 7.88 -6.99
N VAL A 46 7.61 7.73 -6.85
CA VAL A 46 8.21 6.56 -6.20
C VAL A 46 7.78 6.46 -4.73
N GLN A 47 7.75 7.59 -4.01
CA GLN A 47 7.26 7.65 -2.62
C GLN A 47 5.81 7.17 -2.51
N ARG A 48 4.90 7.69 -3.35
CA ARG A 48 3.50 7.26 -3.34
C ARG A 48 3.32 5.76 -3.62
N VAL A 49 4.12 5.19 -4.52
CA VAL A 49 4.11 3.75 -4.79
C VAL A 49 4.57 2.97 -3.56
N ARG A 50 5.66 3.42 -2.91
CA ARG A 50 6.16 2.81 -1.67
C ARG A 50 5.09 2.84 -0.57
N ASP A 51 4.49 4.01 -0.31
CA ASP A 51 3.44 4.15 0.71
C ASP A 51 2.25 3.23 0.43
N ARG A 52 1.87 3.09 -0.84
CA ARG A 52 0.82 2.16 -1.26
C ARG A 52 1.19 0.71 -1.00
N MET A 53 2.44 0.32 -1.25
CA MET A 53 2.92 -1.04 -0.97
C MET A 53 2.94 -1.33 0.52
N GLU A 54 3.38 -0.39 1.36
CA GLU A 54 3.33 -0.56 2.82
C GLU A 54 1.88 -0.65 3.32
N CYS A 55 0.96 0.16 2.79
CA CYS A 55 -0.46 0.02 3.09
C CYS A 55 -1.00 -1.38 2.70
N MET A 56 -0.59 -1.92 1.55
CA MET A 56 -1.00 -3.25 1.10
C MET A 56 -0.49 -4.36 2.02
N ARG A 57 0.73 -4.22 2.57
CA ARG A 57 1.28 -5.18 3.54
C ARG A 57 0.63 -5.08 4.92
N VAL A 58 0.33 -3.87 5.38
CA VAL A 58 -0.20 -3.63 6.73
C VAL A 58 -1.70 -3.90 6.84
N ARG A 59 -2.50 -3.57 5.81
CA ARG A 59 -3.97 -3.69 5.88
C ARG A 59 -4.48 -5.10 6.28
N PRO A 60 -3.92 -6.21 5.76
CA PRO A 60 -4.31 -7.55 6.19
C PRO A 60 -4.03 -7.85 7.68
N LEU A 61 -3.03 -7.20 8.27
CA LEU A 61 -2.61 -7.42 9.65
C LEU A 61 -3.45 -6.67 10.68
N LEU A 62 -4.27 -5.71 10.25
CA LEU A 62 -5.02 -4.84 11.18
C LEU A 62 -6.01 -5.60 12.05
N GLN A 63 -6.66 -6.63 11.52
CA GLN A 63 -7.62 -7.44 12.29
C GLN A 63 -6.88 -8.26 13.35
N SER A 64 -5.82 -8.97 12.98
CA SER A 64 -4.96 -9.71 13.90
C SER A 64 -4.35 -8.81 14.99
N LEU A 65 -3.98 -7.58 14.64
CA LEU A 65 -3.52 -6.59 15.62
C LEU A 65 -4.61 -6.29 16.66
N VAL A 66 -5.84 -6.00 16.19
CA VAL A 66 -6.98 -5.70 17.07
C VAL A 66 -7.39 -6.92 17.90
N ASP A 67 -7.13 -8.11 17.39
CA ASP A 67 -7.38 -9.39 18.06
C ASP A 67 -6.25 -9.85 18.97
N GLY A 68 -5.14 -9.10 19.03
CA GLY A 68 -4.00 -9.43 19.89
C GLY A 68 -3.23 -10.66 19.42
N GLN A 69 -3.41 -11.08 18.16
CA GLN A 69 -2.85 -12.30 17.56
C GLN A 69 -1.54 -12.05 16.79
N LEU A 70 -0.99 -10.83 16.86
CA LEU A 70 0.31 -10.53 16.28
C LEU A 70 1.43 -10.72 17.30
N ASP A 71 2.51 -11.35 16.83
CA ASP A 71 3.81 -11.34 17.49
C ASP A 71 4.35 -9.90 17.64
N ASP A 72 5.29 -9.72 18.56
CA ASP A 72 5.78 -8.39 18.95
C ASP A 72 6.46 -7.65 17.78
N ALA A 73 7.19 -8.37 16.93
CA ALA A 73 7.88 -7.78 15.78
C ALA A 73 6.88 -7.22 14.75
N ARG A 74 5.84 -7.99 14.41
CA ARG A 74 4.77 -7.53 13.53
C ARG A 74 3.93 -6.43 14.16
N ARG A 75 3.69 -6.49 15.46
CA ARG A 75 2.96 -5.46 16.20
C ARG A 75 3.65 -4.10 16.11
N GLU A 76 4.96 -4.06 16.34
CA GLU A 76 5.77 -2.84 16.27
C GLU A 76 5.79 -2.24 14.86
N LEU A 77 5.99 -3.10 13.84
CA LEU A 77 5.96 -2.68 12.44
C LEU A 77 4.62 -2.02 12.08
N VAL A 78 3.52 -2.67 12.46
CA VAL A 78 2.18 -2.13 12.20
C VAL A 78 1.97 -0.83 12.99
N ALA A 79 2.37 -0.77 14.26
CA ALA A 79 2.25 0.43 15.09
C ALA A 79 2.95 1.64 14.45
N THR A 80 4.19 1.46 14.02
CA THR A 80 4.97 2.49 13.29
C THR A 80 4.23 2.98 12.05
N HIS A 81 3.65 2.07 11.27
CA HIS A 81 2.88 2.46 10.07
C HIS A 81 1.60 3.22 10.42
N LEU A 82 0.89 2.86 11.51
CA LEU A 82 -0.34 3.53 11.91
C LEU A 82 -0.10 4.99 12.32
N GLU A 83 1.06 5.28 12.92
CA GLU A 83 1.46 6.66 13.25
C GLU A 83 1.71 7.50 11.99
N ALA A 84 2.32 6.90 10.97
CA ALA A 84 2.64 7.59 9.71
C ALA A 84 1.47 7.63 8.71
N CYS A 85 0.51 6.70 8.78
CA CYS A 85 -0.54 6.52 7.77
C CYS A 85 -1.95 6.69 8.36
N ARG A 86 -2.52 7.89 8.17
CA ARG A 86 -3.88 8.23 8.62
C ARG A 86 -4.95 7.24 8.13
N ARG A 87 -4.83 6.73 6.89
CA ARG A 87 -5.82 5.80 6.31
C ARG A 87 -5.84 4.45 7.05
N CYS A 88 -4.67 3.90 7.34
CA CYS A 88 -4.56 2.65 8.10
C CYS A 88 -4.91 2.86 9.57
N GLY A 89 -4.51 3.99 10.15
CA GLY A 89 -4.92 4.42 11.49
C GLY A 89 -6.44 4.46 11.66
N LEU A 90 -7.15 5.07 10.69
CA LEU A 90 -8.61 5.12 10.71
C LEU A 90 -9.22 3.72 10.62
N ALA A 91 -8.76 2.86 9.70
CA ALA A 91 -9.26 1.50 9.58
C ALA A 91 -9.08 0.69 10.87
N ALA A 92 -7.90 0.77 11.50
CA ALA A 92 -7.65 0.12 12.78
C ALA A 92 -8.59 0.64 13.89
N SER A 93 -8.84 1.96 13.95
CA SER A 93 -9.77 2.54 14.91
C SER A 93 -11.21 2.05 14.70
N THR A 94 -11.64 1.88 13.44
CA THR A 94 -12.95 1.34 13.10
C THR A 94 -13.09 -0.11 13.58
N TYR A 95 -12.08 -0.95 13.36
CA TYR A 95 -12.10 -2.34 13.84
C TYR A 95 -12.13 -2.43 15.36
N ARG A 96 -11.38 -1.59 16.08
CA ARG A 96 -11.45 -1.51 17.56
C ARG A 96 -12.84 -1.11 18.04
N ALA A 97 -13.43 -0.08 17.43
CA ALA A 97 -14.78 0.37 17.77
C ALA A 97 -15.84 -0.71 17.49
N LEU A 98 -15.71 -1.43 16.37
CA LEU A 98 -16.59 -2.55 16.05
C LEU A 98 -16.46 -3.68 17.07
N LYS A 99 -15.23 -4.09 17.40
CA LYS A 99 -14.97 -5.12 18.40
C LYS A 99 -15.58 -4.77 19.76
N GLU A 100 -15.45 -3.51 20.18
CA GLU A 100 -16.02 -3.06 21.44
C GLU A 100 -17.56 -3.08 21.44
N ARG A 101 -18.19 -2.66 20.33
CA ARG A 101 -19.64 -2.77 20.18
C ARG A 101 -20.11 -4.23 20.21
N LEU A 102 -19.40 -5.12 19.53
CA LEU A 102 -19.73 -6.55 19.51
C LEU A 102 -19.62 -7.19 20.89
N ARG A 103 -18.64 -6.80 21.70
CA ARG A 103 -18.55 -7.23 23.11
C ARG A 103 -19.78 -6.85 23.92
N GLY A 104 -20.37 -5.67 23.66
CA GLY A 104 -21.60 -5.24 24.32
C GLY A 104 -22.85 -6.05 23.97
N PHE A 105 -22.83 -6.77 22.84
CA PHE A 105 -23.93 -7.68 22.44
C PHE A 105 -23.68 -9.14 22.84
N GLY A 106 -22.45 -9.49 23.23
CA GLY A 106 -22.10 -10.84 23.64
C GLY A 106 -22.60 -11.11 25.06
N GLN A 107 -23.46 -12.12 25.22
CA GLN A 107 -23.70 -12.68 26.54
C GLN A 107 -22.44 -13.45 26.97
N PRO A 108 -21.97 -13.31 28.23
CA PRO A 108 -20.88 -14.14 28.70
C PRO A 108 -21.21 -15.62 28.47
N PRO A 109 -20.23 -16.42 28.02
CA PRO A 109 -20.43 -17.84 27.80
C PRO A 109 -20.91 -18.51 29.08
N ASP A 110 -21.83 -19.47 28.91
CA ASP A 110 -22.32 -20.31 30.01
C ASP A 110 -21.13 -21.08 30.64
N PRO A 111 -20.85 -20.90 31.94
CA PRO A 111 -19.76 -21.61 32.62
C PRO A 111 -19.83 -23.13 32.46
N ASP A 112 -21.02 -23.72 32.42
CA ASP A 112 -21.19 -25.17 32.25
C ASP A 112 -20.86 -25.62 30.83
N ALA A 113 -21.05 -24.75 29.84
CA ALA A 113 -20.61 -25.00 28.47
C ALA A 113 -19.08 -24.91 28.36
N ILE A 114 -18.45 -23.99 29.09
CA ILE A 114 -16.98 -23.89 29.16
C ILE A 114 -16.39 -25.14 29.81
N ALA A 115 -16.91 -25.56 30.97
CA ALA A 115 -16.41 -26.74 31.68
C ALA A 115 -16.47 -28.01 30.82
N ARG A 116 -17.59 -28.23 30.10
CA ARG A 116 -17.73 -29.35 29.16
C ARG A 116 -16.75 -29.28 27.99
N LEU A 117 -16.43 -28.08 27.52
CA LEU A 117 -15.44 -27.90 26.46
C LEU A 117 -14.02 -28.20 26.95
N GLU A 118 -13.67 -27.77 28.16
CA GLU A 118 -12.37 -28.06 28.78
C GLU A 118 -12.19 -29.58 28.98
N GLU A 119 -13.19 -30.26 29.54
CA GLU A 119 -13.17 -31.72 29.69
C GLU A 119 -12.99 -32.44 28.34
N PHE A 120 -13.68 -31.97 27.29
CA PHE A 120 -13.53 -32.53 25.95
C PHE A 120 -12.13 -32.32 25.36
N ILE A 121 -11.51 -31.16 25.60
CA ILE A 121 -10.14 -30.89 25.16
C ILE A 121 -9.15 -31.82 25.86
N ASP A 122 -9.32 -32.05 27.17
CA ASP A 122 -8.48 -32.97 27.94
C ASP A 122 -8.60 -34.41 27.41
N GLN A 123 -9.82 -34.88 27.14
CA GLN A 123 -10.06 -36.19 26.53
C GLN A 123 -9.36 -36.35 25.17
N LEU A 124 -9.42 -35.32 24.31
CA LEU A 124 -8.71 -35.34 23.03
C LEU A 124 -7.20 -35.41 23.20
N ALA A 125 -6.63 -34.69 24.17
CA ALA A 125 -5.20 -34.71 24.45
C ALA A 125 -4.73 -36.09 24.95
N ASP A 126 -5.53 -36.74 25.80
CA ASP A 126 -5.24 -38.07 26.34
C ASP A 126 -5.37 -39.18 25.27
N GLU A 127 -6.37 -39.09 24.39
CA GLU A 127 -6.55 -40.05 23.28
C GLU A 127 -5.43 -39.98 22.23
N HIS A 128 -4.74 -38.84 22.11
CA HIS A 128 -3.68 -38.63 21.11
C HIS A 128 -2.25 -38.82 21.67
N GLY A 129 -2.11 -39.40 22.87
CA GLY A 129 -0.83 -39.74 23.51
C GLY A 129 0.08 -40.71 22.74
N GLU A 130 -0.41 -41.36 21.68
CA GLU A 130 0.38 -42.24 20.77
C GLU A 130 0.46 -41.70 19.32
N GLY A 131 -0.05 -40.49 19.04
CA GLY A 131 -0.10 -39.96 17.68
C GLY A 131 -0.51 -38.50 17.62
N GLY A 132 0.43 -37.60 17.94
CA GLY A 132 0.20 -36.15 17.86
C GLY A 132 -0.28 -35.70 16.47
N PRO A 133 -1.06 -34.60 16.39
CA PRO A 133 -1.61 -34.12 15.13
C PRO A 133 -0.47 -33.86 14.12
N PRO A 134 -0.64 -34.25 12.83
CA PRO A 134 0.38 -34.03 11.82
C PRO A 134 0.71 -32.53 11.74
N PRO A 135 1.99 -32.15 11.52
CA PRO A 135 2.37 -30.75 11.45
C PRO A 135 1.53 -30.06 10.37
N VAL A 136 0.80 -29.02 10.78
CA VAL A 136 0.08 -28.13 9.86
C VAL A 136 1.12 -27.38 9.02
N THR A 137 1.47 -27.95 7.87
CA THR A 137 2.33 -27.30 6.89
C THR A 137 1.59 -26.10 6.30
N GLU A 138 2.05 -24.89 6.60
CA GLU A 138 1.58 -23.65 5.98
C GLU A 138 1.69 -23.77 4.45
N ARG A 139 0.57 -23.51 3.75
CA ARG A 139 0.47 -23.63 2.30
C ARG A 139 1.04 -22.34 1.65
N PRO A 140 1.88 -22.46 0.60
CA PRO A 140 2.63 -21.33 0.03
C PRO A 140 1.76 -20.26 -0.63
#